data_AF-A0A3E0HV18-F1
#
_entry.id   AF-A0A3E0HV18-F1
#
_cell.length_a   1.000
_cell.length_b   1.000
_cell.length_c   1.000
_cell.angle_alpha   90.00
_cell.angle_beta   90.00
_cell.angle_gamma   90.00
#
_symmetry.space_group_name_H-M   'P 1'
#
loop_
_entity.id
_entity.type
_entity.pdbx_description
1 polymer ?
#
loop_
_entity_poly.entity_id
_entity_poly.type
_entity_poly.pdbx_seq_one_letter_code
_entity_poly.pdbx_strand_id
1 'polypeptide(L)'
;MSTEHEQQPAYQNYPAMPPAQPAPWSPGMPPSYGMPAGPYGMPPSPYGMRPGVNGFAIASLVLGILAPFSGLVLGLVFGIIALVGIRRTGERGRGMAITGIVLSSLWILLVVAIVVFAVIAAATDPTRTSSSGANTSYNFKPGQCFDRDNTSKAVTVRDCGQPHDAEVFAVEPLSATSFPGTAAVQAVGRSRCTADSDQFLTPGMNYPDIEVLYLYPQQASWTHGDRSVKCYFANATGAKMTGHVKDTGVPYNADQKRYLDAVAPYNKIVDEEENAETFAEEHDVAVRSVPVVQQEIAALQAGPWPAAVQPSVDKLVAAKQQELADRQRAAAATDEDSLDDALDDADSHDGSVEAKAVRTALHLPAG
;
A
#
# COMPACT_ATOMS: atom_id res chain seq x y z
N MET A 1 2.68 34.39 39.52
CA MET A 1 4.07 34.68 39.93
C MET A 1 4.82 33.36 40.00
N SER A 2 5.72 33.15 39.04
CA SER A 2 6.97 32.37 39.09
C SER A 2 7.31 31.98 37.66
N THR A 3 8.32 32.67 37.13
CA THR A 3 8.91 32.58 35.81
C THR A 3 9.87 31.39 35.74
N GLU A 4 9.74 30.54 34.73
CA GLU A 4 10.67 29.43 34.49
C GLU A 4 11.44 29.66 33.19
N HIS A 5 12.76 29.46 33.28
CA HIS A 5 13.76 29.87 32.31
C HIS A 5 13.85 28.93 31.09
N GLU A 6 13.89 29.55 29.92
CA GLU A 6 14.11 28.95 28.61
C GLU A 6 15.59 28.53 28.44
N GLN A 7 15.84 27.25 28.11
CA GLN A 7 17.18 26.71 27.88
C GLN A 7 17.31 26.22 26.43
N GLN A 8 18.20 26.90 25.69
CA GLN A 8 18.45 26.74 24.26
C GLN A 8 19.69 25.84 24.03
N PRO A 9 19.64 24.79 23.18
CA PRO A 9 20.83 24.01 22.86
C PRO A 9 21.63 24.60 21.69
N ALA A 10 22.95 24.40 21.79
CA ALA A 10 24.03 25.05 21.05
C ALA A 10 24.20 24.60 19.59
N TYR A 11 24.58 25.54 18.74
CA TYR A 11 25.00 25.32 17.35
C TYR A 11 26.38 24.64 17.28
N GLN A 12 26.45 23.48 16.61
CA GLN A 12 27.70 22.81 16.24
C GLN A 12 28.28 23.38 14.94
N ASN A 13 29.57 23.71 15.02
CA ASN A 13 30.40 24.36 14.02
C ASN A 13 31.02 23.31 13.07
N TYR A 14 30.79 23.43 11.75
CA TYR A 14 31.40 22.57 10.72
C TYR A 14 32.70 23.20 10.18
N PRO A 15 33.80 22.45 10.04
CA PRO A 15 35.06 22.97 9.52
C PRO A 15 35.04 23.19 8.00
N ALA A 16 35.72 24.27 7.59
CA ALA A 16 35.81 24.80 6.22
C ALA A 16 36.65 23.91 5.28
N MET A 17 36.25 23.88 4.00
CA MET A 17 36.97 23.20 2.91
C MET A 17 38.22 23.99 2.45
N PRO A 18 39.35 23.33 2.14
CA PRO A 18 40.54 23.97 1.57
C PRO A 18 40.45 24.14 0.03
N PRO A 19 41.17 25.13 -0.55
CA PRO A 19 41.02 25.54 -1.94
C PRO A 19 41.77 24.64 -2.95
N ALA A 20 41.22 24.58 -4.16
CA ALA A 20 41.73 23.81 -5.30
C ALA A 20 43.07 24.35 -5.84
N GLN A 21 44.01 23.45 -6.12
CA GLN A 21 45.31 23.74 -6.73
C GLN A 21 45.33 23.32 -8.21
N PRO A 22 45.89 24.14 -9.13
CA PRO A 22 46.02 23.79 -10.55
C PRO A 22 47.24 22.89 -10.82
N ALA A 23 47.05 21.84 -11.61
CA ALA A 23 48.12 20.91 -11.98
C ALA A 23 48.95 21.41 -13.19
N PRO A 24 50.30 21.24 -13.19
CA PRO A 24 51.18 21.82 -14.20
C PRO A 24 51.52 20.87 -15.36
N TRP A 25 51.84 21.51 -16.50
CA TRP A 25 52.37 20.95 -17.74
C TRP A 25 53.60 20.06 -17.55
N SER A 26 53.64 18.92 -18.25
CA SER A 26 54.83 18.06 -18.36
C SER A 26 55.41 18.06 -19.79
N PRO A 27 56.72 18.30 -19.95
CA PRO A 27 57.40 18.38 -21.25
C PRO A 27 58.22 17.12 -21.61
N GLY A 28 58.57 16.97 -22.89
CA GLY A 28 59.82 16.30 -23.31
C GLY A 28 59.68 15.16 -24.32
N MET A 29 59.89 15.47 -25.61
CA MET A 29 60.28 14.50 -26.64
C MET A 29 61.82 14.31 -26.64
N PRO A 30 62.35 13.09 -26.84
CA PRO A 30 63.78 12.89 -27.09
C PRO A 30 64.13 13.06 -28.58
N PRO A 31 65.33 13.58 -28.92
CA PRO A 31 65.76 13.79 -30.31
C PRO A 31 66.46 12.54 -30.87
N SER A 32 66.17 12.18 -32.13
CA SER A 32 66.98 11.19 -32.86
C SER A 32 67.89 11.89 -33.88
N TYR A 33 69.19 11.78 -33.63
CA TYR A 33 70.30 12.18 -34.48
C TYR A 33 70.32 11.41 -35.81
N GLY A 34 70.74 12.07 -36.89
CA GLY A 34 70.71 11.54 -38.26
C GLY A 34 72.02 10.90 -38.79
N MET A 35 72.05 10.80 -40.14
CA MET A 35 73.12 10.42 -41.09
C MET A 35 73.26 8.92 -41.44
N PRO A 36 73.82 8.54 -42.63
CA PRO A 36 73.84 9.21 -43.93
C PRO A 36 73.53 8.27 -45.14
N ALA A 37 73.57 8.88 -46.34
CA ALA A 37 73.28 8.37 -47.67
C ALA A 37 74.06 7.11 -48.15
N GLY A 38 73.40 6.34 -49.03
CA GLY A 38 73.93 5.11 -49.64
C GLY A 38 74.85 5.30 -50.86
N PRO A 39 75.32 4.18 -51.44
CA PRO A 39 75.39 4.06 -52.90
C PRO A 39 75.09 2.66 -53.49
N TYR A 40 74.42 2.68 -54.65
CA TYR A 40 74.48 1.78 -55.84
C TYR A 40 74.34 0.23 -55.73
N GLY A 41 73.24 -0.27 -56.34
CA GLY A 41 73.31 -1.23 -57.47
C GLY A 41 72.90 -2.69 -57.24
N MET A 42 71.74 -3.13 -57.76
CA MET A 42 71.55 -4.45 -58.43
C MET A 42 70.18 -4.54 -59.15
N PRO A 43 70.05 -5.27 -60.29
CA PRO A 43 68.88 -5.19 -61.19
C PRO A 43 67.68 -6.08 -60.75
N PRO A 44 66.45 -5.80 -61.22
CA PRO A 44 65.26 -6.51 -60.79
C PRO A 44 65.12 -7.89 -61.46
N SER A 45 64.91 -8.91 -60.64
CA SER A 45 64.52 -10.27 -61.06
C SER A 45 63.00 -10.36 -61.27
N PRO A 46 62.49 -10.93 -62.37
CA PRO A 46 61.06 -10.97 -62.66
C PRO A 46 60.46 -12.35 -62.36
N TYR A 47 60.05 -12.65 -61.12
CA TYR A 47 59.21 -13.82 -60.85
C TYR A 47 58.30 -13.63 -59.62
N GLY A 48 56.98 -13.71 -59.87
CA GLY A 48 55.98 -14.11 -58.87
C GLY A 48 55.10 -13.00 -58.30
N MET A 49 54.16 -12.48 -59.11
CA MET A 49 53.01 -11.76 -58.57
C MET A 49 52.17 -12.76 -57.75
N ARG A 50 52.33 -12.76 -56.43
CA ARG A 50 51.50 -13.55 -55.52
C ARG A 50 50.06 -13.03 -55.63
N PRO A 51 49.04 -13.89 -55.88
CA PRO A 51 47.65 -13.45 -55.86
C PRO A 51 47.34 -12.79 -54.52
N GLY A 52 46.85 -11.55 -54.54
CA GLY A 52 46.51 -10.79 -53.34
C GLY A 52 45.42 -11.49 -52.54
N VAL A 53 45.53 -11.47 -51.21
CA VAL A 53 44.44 -11.89 -50.32
C VAL A 53 43.33 -10.84 -50.37
N ASN A 54 42.09 -11.29 -50.53
CA ASN A 54 40.94 -10.41 -50.65
C ASN A 54 40.68 -9.72 -49.29
N GLY A 55 40.82 -8.39 -49.23
CA GLY A 55 40.73 -7.61 -47.99
C GLY A 55 39.39 -7.78 -47.25
N PHE A 56 38.32 -8.14 -47.97
CA PHE A 56 37.03 -8.47 -47.37
C PHE A 56 37.03 -9.76 -46.55
N ALA A 57 37.87 -10.75 -46.90
CA ALA A 57 38.02 -11.97 -46.11
C ALA A 57 38.69 -11.68 -44.76
N ILE A 58 39.70 -10.81 -44.76
CA ILE A 58 40.37 -10.35 -43.54
C ILE A 58 39.41 -9.51 -42.69
N ALA A 59 38.66 -8.59 -43.31
CA ALA A 59 37.65 -7.80 -42.61
C ALA A 59 36.57 -8.68 -41.95
N SER A 60 36.11 -9.75 -42.62
CA SER A 60 35.12 -10.68 -42.06
C SER A 60 35.65 -11.46 -40.86
N LEU A 61 36.94 -11.82 -40.86
CA LEU A 61 37.58 -12.51 -39.75
C LEU A 61 37.78 -11.58 -38.55
N VAL A 62 38.24 -10.35 -38.79
CA VAL A 62 38.51 -9.36 -37.74
C VAL A 62 37.21 -8.88 -37.08
N LEU A 63 36.17 -8.62 -37.87
CA LEU A 63 34.85 -8.23 -37.34
C LEU A 63 34.13 -9.39 -36.63
N GLY A 64 34.36 -10.64 -37.04
CA GLY A 64 33.84 -11.82 -36.36
C GLY A 64 34.50 -12.09 -35.00
N ILE A 65 35.77 -11.72 -34.82
CA ILE A 65 36.52 -11.90 -33.57
C ILE A 65 36.24 -10.76 -32.56
N LEU A 66 36.01 -9.53 -33.04
CA LEU A 66 35.76 -8.34 -32.19
C LEU A 66 34.27 -8.15 -31.82
N ALA A 67 33.50 -9.23 -31.79
CA ALA A 67 32.04 -9.21 -31.84
C ALA A 67 31.24 -8.67 -30.63
N PRO A 68 31.75 -8.39 -29.41
CA PRO A 68 30.82 -7.99 -28.35
C PRO A 68 30.28 -6.55 -28.48
N PHE A 69 30.76 -5.69 -29.39
CA PHE A 69 30.39 -4.26 -29.33
C PHE A 69 29.84 -3.55 -30.59
N SER A 70 29.82 -4.11 -31.81
CA SER A 70 29.28 -3.32 -32.95
C SER A 70 28.82 -4.05 -34.22
N GLY A 71 28.87 -5.39 -34.30
CA GLY A 71 28.99 -6.05 -35.62
C GLY A 71 27.95 -7.09 -36.04
N LEU A 72 26.91 -7.41 -35.25
CA LEU A 72 26.11 -8.63 -35.48
C LEU A 72 25.43 -8.67 -36.87
N VAL A 73 24.93 -7.53 -37.35
CA VAL A 73 24.22 -7.46 -38.65
C VAL A 73 25.20 -7.28 -39.82
N LEU A 74 26.26 -6.48 -39.63
CA LEU A 74 27.20 -6.17 -40.69
C LEU A 74 28.12 -7.36 -41.02
N GLY A 75 28.56 -8.13 -40.02
CA GLY A 75 29.42 -9.30 -40.24
C GLY A 75 28.77 -10.39 -41.10
N LEU A 76 27.46 -10.64 -40.88
CA LEU A 76 26.69 -11.60 -41.65
C LEU A 76 26.50 -11.15 -43.11
N VAL A 77 26.19 -9.86 -43.32
CA VAL A 77 25.99 -9.28 -44.65
C VAL A 77 27.29 -9.28 -45.46
N PHE A 78 28.42 -8.86 -44.87
CA PHE A 78 29.71 -8.88 -45.55
C PHE A 78 30.22 -10.30 -45.84
N GLY A 79 29.95 -11.27 -44.95
CA GLY A 79 30.27 -12.68 -45.18
C GLY A 79 29.55 -13.27 -46.39
N ILE A 80 28.27 -12.93 -46.58
CA ILE A 80 27.46 -13.38 -47.73
C ILE A 80 27.96 -12.73 -49.03
N ILE A 81 28.26 -11.43 -49.02
CA ILE A 81 28.78 -10.70 -50.19
C ILE A 81 30.16 -11.24 -50.62
N ALA A 82 31.05 -11.52 -49.66
CA ALA A 82 32.36 -12.11 -49.94
C ALA A 82 32.26 -13.50 -50.60
N LEU A 83 31.29 -14.32 -50.18
CA LEU A 83 31.05 -15.65 -50.76
C LEU A 83 30.56 -15.61 -52.21
N VAL A 84 29.74 -14.60 -52.56
CA VAL A 84 29.26 -14.38 -53.93
C VAL A 84 30.39 -13.86 -54.83
N GLY A 85 31.26 -12.99 -54.30
CA GLY A 85 32.46 -12.52 -55.01
C GLY A 85 33.45 -13.65 -55.31
N ILE A 86 33.79 -14.46 -54.31
CA ILE A 86 34.74 -15.58 -54.45
C ILE A 86 34.23 -16.65 -55.43
N ARG A 87 32.90 -16.87 -55.52
CA ARG A 87 32.32 -17.78 -56.52
C ARG A 87 32.51 -17.31 -57.97
N ARG A 88 32.64 -15.99 -58.20
CA ARG A 88 32.80 -15.40 -59.54
C ARG A 88 34.26 -15.23 -59.97
N THR A 89 35.19 -15.05 -59.03
CA THR A 89 36.60 -14.72 -59.33
C THR A 89 37.60 -15.86 -59.11
N GLY A 90 37.21 -16.96 -58.44
CA GLY A 90 38.08 -18.13 -58.27
C GLY A 90 39.23 -17.96 -57.25
N GLU A 91 39.18 -16.92 -56.41
CA GLU A 91 40.25 -16.61 -55.45
C GLU A 91 40.29 -17.56 -54.23
N ARG A 92 41.49 -17.78 -53.64
CA ARG A 92 41.67 -18.55 -52.41
C ARG A 92 41.17 -17.76 -51.20
N GLY A 93 40.24 -18.34 -50.43
CA GLY A 93 39.66 -17.69 -49.23
C GLY A 93 38.39 -18.34 -48.67
N ARG A 94 37.82 -19.33 -49.39
CA ARG A 94 36.60 -20.06 -48.98
C ARG A 94 36.65 -20.60 -47.55
N GLY A 95 37.79 -21.15 -47.12
CA GLY A 95 37.92 -21.73 -45.76
C GLY A 95 37.68 -20.71 -44.64
N MET A 96 38.22 -19.49 -44.77
CA MET A 96 38.08 -18.45 -43.73
C MET A 96 36.67 -17.84 -43.70
N ALA A 97 36.02 -17.69 -44.85
CA ALA A 97 34.64 -17.21 -44.91
C ALA A 97 33.67 -18.20 -44.24
N ILE A 98 33.88 -19.51 -44.45
CA ILE A 98 33.08 -20.57 -43.81
C ILE A 98 33.28 -20.55 -42.29
N THR A 99 34.52 -20.44 -41.80
CA THR A 99 34.76 -20.37 -40.35
C THR A 99 34.14 -19.15 -39.70
N GLY A 100 34.18 -17.98 -40.37
CA GLY A 100 33.53 -16.75 -39.89
C GLY A 100 32.01 -16.88 -39.77
N ILE A 101 31.36 -17.55 -40.75
CA ILE A 101 29.91 -17.81 -40.71
C ILE A 101 29.56 -18.80 -39.59
N VAL A 102 30.34 -19.87 -39.43
CA VAL A 102 30.09 -20.88 -38.38
C VAL A 102 30.23 -20.26 -37.00
N LEU A 103 31.30 -19.52 -36.73
CA LEU A 103 31.50 -18.84 -35.45
C LEU A 103 30.40 -17.81 -35.15
N SER A 104 29.98 -17.04 -36.16
CA SER A 104 28.88 -16.06 -36.00
C SER A 104 27.54 -16.75 -35.73
N SER A 105 27.28 -17.88 -36.41
CA SER A 105 26.05 -18.64 -36.23
C SER A 105 25.97 -19.29 -34.85
N LEU A 106 27.08 -19.83 -34.35
CA LEU A 106 27.16 -20.40 -32.99
C LEU A 106 26.94 -19.33 -31.92
N TRP A 107 27.47 -18.12 -32.12
CA TRP A 107 27.23 -17.00 -31.21
C TRP A 107 25.77 -16.54 -31.19
N ILE A 108 25.12 -16.45 -32.36
CA ILE A 108 23.71 -16.11 -32.45
C ILE A 108 22.86 -17.16 -31.73
N LEU A 109 23.14 -18.45 -31.94
CA LEU A 109 22.43 -19.52 -31.24
C LEU A 109 22.61 -19.45 -29.73
N LEU A 110 23.82 -19.13 -29.25
CA LEU A 110 24.09 -18.94 -27.82
C LEU A 110 23.30 -17.76 -27.24
N VAL A 111 23.28 -16.61 -27.91
CA VAL A 111 22.52 -15.44 -27.46
C VAL A 111 21.02 -15.72 -27.46
N VAL A 112 20.49 -16.36 -28.50
CA VAL A 112 19.08 -16.77 -28.56
C VAL A 112 18.74 -17.73 -27.43
N ALA A 113 19.60 -18.72 -27.16
CA ALA A 113 19.40 -19.65 -26.05
C ALA A 113 19.40 -18.94 -24.69
N ILE A 114 20.31 -17.98 -24.47
CA ILE A 114 20.35 -17.17 -23.24
C ILE A 114 19.09 -16.32 -23.09
N VAL A 115 18.62 -15.67 -24.17
CA VAL A 115 17.40 -14.85 -24.15
C VAL A 115 16.18 -15.72 -23.89
N VAL A 116 16.03 -16.84 -24.58
CA VAL A 116 14.92 -17.78 -24.38
C VAL A 116 14.95 -18.34 -22.96
N PHE A 117 16.12 -18.73 -22.46
CA PHE A 117 16.27 -19.19 -21.07
C PHE A 117 15.92 -18.09 -20.07
N ALA A 118 16.35 -16.85 -20.29
CA ALA A 118 15.99 -15.71 -19.44
C ALA A 118 14.49 -15.40 -19.47
N VAL A 119 13.83 -15.50 -20.64
CA VAL A 119 12.38 -15.31 -20.79
C VAL A 119 11.61 -16.42 -20.08
N ILE A 120 12.02 -17.67 -20.25
CA ILE A 120 11.39 -18.82 -19.57
C ILE A 120 11.61 -18.71 -18.05
N ALA A 121 12.83 -18.45 -17.60
CA ALA A 121 13.13 -18.25 -16.18
C ALA A 121 12.36 -17.07 -15.57
N ALA A 122 12.16 -15.98 -16.31
CA ALA A 122 11.32 -14.87 -15.89
C ALA A 122 9.83 -15.21 -15.84
N ALA A 123 9.36 -16.14 -16.70
CA ALA A 123 7.98 -16.60 -16.73
C ALA A 123 7.68 -17.67 -15.67
N THR A 124 8.70 -18.38 -15.17
CA THR A 124 8.54 -19.49 -14.21
C THR A 124 8.98 -19.17 -12.78
N ASP A 125 9.39 -17.93 -12.48
CA ASP A 125 9.70 -17.47 -11.12
C ASP A 125 8.38 -17.25 -10.33
N PRO A 126 8.01 -18.11 -9.36
CA PRO A 126 6.78 -17.94 -8.57
C PRO A 126 6.85 -16.74 -7.60
N THR A 127 8.05 -16.16 -7.45
CA THR A 127 8.40 -15.07 -6.53
C THR A 127 8.42 -13.69 -7.19
N ARG A 128 8.10 -13.57 -8.49
CA ARG A 128 7.96 -12.27 -9.18
C ARG A 128 6.52 -11.81 -9.36
N THR A 129 5.68 -12.07 -8.35
CA THR A 129 4.59 -11.15 -8.06
C THR A 129 5.06 -10.28 -6.89
N SER A 130 5.27 -8.99 -7.15
CA SER A 130 5.65 -7.92 -6.18
C SER A 130 7.13 -7.54 -6.13
N SER A 131 7.57 -6.65 -7.04
CA SER A 131 8.58 -5.61 -6.71
C SER A 131 8.77 -4.60 -7.86
N SER A 132 7.71 -3.89 -8.25
CA SER A 132 7.83 -2.63 -9.01
C SER A 132 6.69 -1.64 -8.72
N GLY A 133 6.09 -1.76 -7.55
CA GLY A 133 5.20 -0.77 -6.96
C GLY A 133 5.29 -1.01 -5.47
N ALA A 134 5.83 -0.06 -4.71
CA ALA A 134 5.62 -0.08 -3.27
C ALA A 134 4.10 -0.22 -3.05
N ASN A 135 3.66 -1.23 -2.29
CA ASN A 135 2.30 -1.34 -1.78
C ASN A 135 2.07 -0.19 -0.80
N THR A 136 2.03 1.04 -1.34
CA THR A 136 1.62 2.20 -0.58
C THR A 136 0.13 2.04 -0.30
N SER A 137 -0.30 2.38 0.91
CA SER A 137 -1.69 2.37 1.41
C SER A 137 -2.72 3.14 0.56
N TYR A 138 -2.32 3.68 -0.59
CA TYR A 138 -3.11 4.52 -1.48
C TYR A 138 -3.99 3.73 -2.45
N ASN A 139 -3.58 2.54 -2.88
CA ASN A 139 -4.22 1.82 -3.99
C ASN A 139 -5.07 0.61 -3.57
N PHE A 140 -5.53 0.58 -2.33
CA PHE A 140 -6.42 -0.49 -1.88
C PHE A 140 -7.72 -0.50 -2.66
N LYS A 141 -8.27 -1.70 -2.81
CA LYS A 141 -9.60 -1.97 -3.34
C LYS A 141 -10.40 -2.76 -2.30
N PRO A 142 -11.74 -2.62 -2.28
CA PRO A 142 -12.60 -3.50 -1.51
C PRO A 142 -12.31 -4.98 -1.79
N GLY A 143 -12.31 -5.80 -0.75
CA GLY A 143 -11.97 -7.23 -0.75
C GLY A 143 -10.47 -7.54 -0.66
N GLN A 144 -9.58 -6.55 -0.53
CA GLN A 144 -8.15 -6.80 -0.37
C GLN A 144 -7.76 -6.98 1.09
N CYS A 145 -7.04 -8.07 1.38
CA CYS A 145 -6.47 -8.34 2.69
C CYS A 145 -5.04 -7.84 2.79
N PHE A 146 -4.59 -7.47 3.98
CA PHE A 146 -3.25 -6.94 4.20
C PHE A 146 -2.73 -7.16 5.61
N ASP A 147 -1.40 -7.14 5.73
CA ASP A 147 -0.69 -7.00 6.99
C ASP A 147 -0.35 -5.54 7.25
N ARG A 148 -0.31 -5.16 8.54
CA ARG A 148 0.15 -3.84 9.00
C ARG A 148 1.43 -4.00 9.81
N ASP A 149 2.46 -3.29 9.39
CA ASP A 149 3.65 -3.14 10.22
C ASP A 149 3.42 -2.02 11.24
N ASN A 150 3.26 -2.41 12.51
CA ASN A 150 3.06 -1.50 13.64
C ASN A 150 4.26 -0.56 13.88
N THR A 151 5.43 -0.85 13.32
CA THR A 151 6.65 -0.03 13.48
C THR A 151 6.85 0.98 12.36
N SER A 152 6.49 0.64 11.12
CA SER A 152 6.77 1.47 9.94
C SER A 152 5.52 2.07 9.28
N LYS A 153 4.31 1.76 9.78
CA LYS A 153 3.01 2.06 9.15
C LYS A 153 2.88 1.55 7.71
N ALA A 154 3.83 0.71 7.27
CA ALA A 154 3.76 0.05 5.97
C ALA A 154 2.64 -0.98 5.98
N VAL A 155 2.06 -1.19 4.80
CA VAL A 155 1.03 -2.19 4.57
C VAL A 155 1.48 -3.14 3.48
N THR A 156 1.15 -4.42 3.62
CA THR A 156 1.49 -5.43 2.62
C THR A 156 0.24 -6.19 2.25
N VAL A 157 -0.20 -6.09 0.99
CA VAL A 157 -1.33 -6.88 0.49
C VAL A 157 -1.00 -8.37 0.60
N ARG A 158 -1.97 -9.15 1.09
CA ARG A 158 -1.92 -10.60 1.28
C ARG A 158 -3.08 -11.27 0.55
N ASP A 159 -2.88 -12.54 0.25
CA ASP A 159 -3.99 -13.43 -0.08
C ASP A 159 -4.87 -13.59 1.16
N CYS A 160 -6.17 -13.34 1.03
CA CYS A 160 -7.14 -13.47 2.12
C CYS A 160 -7.24 -14.90 2.64
N GLY A 161 -6.91 -15.92 1.83
CA GLY A 161 -6.84 -17.31 2.28
C GLY A 161 -5.66 -17.59 3.23
N GLN A 162 -4.74 -16.64 3.40
CA GLN A 162 -3.62 -16.72 4.34
C GLN A 162 -3.89 -15.85 5.57
N PRO A 163 -3.22 -16.13 6.71
CA PRO A 163 -3.27 -15.26 7.88
C PRO A 163 -2.90 -13.81 7.55
N HIS A 164 -3.77 -12.86 7.89
CA HIS A 164 -3.58 -11.42 7.63
C HIS A 164 -4.14 -10.57 8.78
N ASP A 165 -3.80 -9.28 8.83
CA ASP A 165 -4.25 -8.37 9.91
C ASP A 165 -5.60 -7.73 9.65
N ALA A 166 -5.92 -7.44 8.37
CA ALA A 166 -7.08 -6.65 8.01
C ALA A 166 -7.60 -6.93 6.60
N GLU A 167 -8.89 -6.63 6.38
CA GLU A 167 -9.56 -6.68 5.07
C GLU A 167 -10.21 -5.33 4.76
N VAL A 168 -9.86 -4.72 3.62
CA VAL A 168 -10.52 -3.51 3.13
C VAL A 168 -11.91 -3.85 2.61
N PHE A 169 -12.96 -3.16 3.08
CA PHE A 169 -14.32 -3.37 2.60
C PHE A 169 -14.91 -2.16 1.84
N ALA A 170 -14.39 -0.96 2.09
CA ALA A 170 -14.81 0.25 1.37
C ALA A 170 -13.65 1.24 1.13
N VAL A 171 -13.78 2.06 0.10
CA VAL A 171 -12.81 3.11 -0.25
C VAL A 171 -13.58 4.39 -0.56
N GLU A 172 -13.54 5.31 0.40
CA GLU A 172 -14.32 6.54 0.40
C GLU A 172 -13.54 7.69 -0.24
N PRO A 173 -13.99 8.25 -1.37
CA PRO A 173 -13.31 9.35 -2.03
C PRO A 173 -13.50 10.67 -1.26
N LEU A 174 -12.44 11.48 -1.20
CA LEU A 174 -12.45 12.82 -0.62
C LEU A 174 -12.48 13.84 -1.76
N SER A 175 -13.53 14.66 -1.80
CA SER A 175 -13.78 15.64 -2.88
C SER A 175 -12.98 16.94 -2.77
N ALA A 176 -12.31 17.17 -1.63
CA ALA A 176 -11.53 18.38 -1.42
C ALA A 176 -10.32 18.46 -2.38
N THR A 177 -10.01 19.68 -2.84
CA THR A 177 -8.87 19.94 -3.73
C THR A 177 -7.55 20.04 -2.95
N SER A 178 -7.57 20.73 -1.80
CA SER A 178 -6.49 20.81 -0.82
C SER A 178 -6.76 19.94 0.40
N PHE A 179 -5.72 19.59 1.17
CA PHE A 179 -5.86 18.76 2.36
C PHE A 179 -6.77 19.48 3.38
N PRO A 180 -7.91 18.89 3.76
CA PRO A 180 -8.89 19.58 4.61
C PRO A 180 -8.50 19.59 6.09
N GLY A 181 -7.37 18.98 6.45
CA GLY A 181 -6.93 18.78 7.83
C GLY A 181 -7.30 17.39 8.36
N THR A 182 -6.49 16.90 9.29
CA THR A 182 -6.61 15.54 9.82
C THR A 182 -7.97 15.28 10.49
N ALA A 183 -8.48 16.24 11.27
CA ALA A 183 -9.76 16.10 11.95
C ALA A 183 -10.92 15.90 10.97
N ALA A 184 -10.96 16.68 9.88
CA ALA A 184 -11.98 16.57 8.85
C ALA A 184 -11.95 15.19 8.16
N VAL A 185 -10.76 14.69 7.82
CA VAL A 185 -10.64 13.37 7.18
C VAL A 185 -11.01 12.24 8.14
N GLN A 186 -10.61 12.33 9.41
CA GLN A 186 -11.01 11.35 10.43
C GLN A 186 -12.52 11.37 10.69
N ALA A 187 -13.17 12.53 10.64
CA ALA A 187 -14.63 12.63 10.74
C ALA A 187 -15.32 11.89 9.59
N VAL A 188 -14.80 12.01 8.36
CA VAL A 188 -15.28 11.20 7.22
C VAL A 188 -15.07 9.72 7.48
N GLY A 189 -13.89 9.31 7.95
CA GLY A 189 -13.62 7.89 8.23
C GLY A 189 -14.50 7.30 9.33
N ARG A 190 -14.73 8.03 10.43
CA ARG A 190 -15.60 7.58 11.52
C ARG A 190 -17.05 7.39 11.05
N SER A 191 -17.59 8.34 10.28
CA SER A 191 -18.98 8.27 9.83
C SER A 191 -19.18 7.26 8.69
N ARG A 192 -18.40 7.38 7.62
CA ARG A 192 -18.60 6.59 6.39
C ARG A 192 -18.24 5.13 6.60
N CYS A 193 -17.13 4.83 7.26
CA CYS A 193 -16.71 3.43 7.42
C CYS A 193 -17.69 2.62 8.27
N THR A 194 -18.31 3.22 9.29
CA THR A 194 -19.37 2.58 10.06
C THR A 194 -20.57 2.28 9.17
N ALA A 195 -21.09 3.29 8.46
CA ALA A 195 -22.24 3.13 7.57
C ALA A 195 -22.00 2.10 6.44
N ASP A 196 -20.82 2.12 5.83
CA ASP A 196 -20.46 1.18 4.78
C ASP A 196 -20.28 -0.24 5.32
N SER A 197 -19.84 -0.38 6.58
CA SER A 197 -19.72 -1.70 7.20
C SER A 197 -21.08 -2.36 7.39
N ASP A 198 -22.09 -1.61 7.80
CA ASP A 198 -23.47 -2.10 7.95
C ASP A 198 -24.08 -2.53 6.62
N GLN A 199 -23.73 -1.83 5.53
CA GLN A 199 -24.15 -2.21 4.17
C GLN A 199 -23.41 -3.44 3.65
N PHE A 200 -22.14 -3.62 4.05
CA PHE A 200 -21.31 -4.72 3.59
C PHE A 200 -21.64 -6.04 4.30
N LEU A 201 -21.94 -5.98 5.60
CA LEU A 201 -22.25 -7.14 6.42
C LEU A 201 -23.69 -7.63 6.19
N THR A 202 -23.90 -8.94 6.36
CA THR A 202 -25.24 -9.53 6.19
C THR A 202 -26.11 -9.20 7.41
N PRO A 203 -27.28 -8.56 7.22
CA PRO A 203 -28.19 -8.27 8.33
C PRO A 203 -28.59 -9.52 9.10
N GLY A 204 -28.63 -9.42 10.43
CA GLY A 204 -29.02 -10.54 11.31
C GLY A 204 -27.92 -11.57 11.59
N MET A 205 -26.68 -11.28 11.18
CA MET A 205 -25.52 -12.13 11.43
C MET A 205 -24.57 -11.48 12.44
N ASN A 206 -24.07 -12.29 13.36
CA ASN A 206 -22.96 -11.96 14.22
C ASN A 206 -21.63 -12.20 13.51
N TYR A 207 -20.78 -11.18 13.49
CA TYR A 207 -19.39 -11.28 13.05
C TYR A 207 -18.53 -11.13 14.30
N PRO A 208 -18.14 -12.22 14.96
CA PRO A 208 -17.46 -12.13 16.25
C PRO A 208 -16.07 -11.49 16.10
N ASP A 209 -15.69 -10.72 17.12
CA ASP A 209 -14.34 -10.20 17.30
C ASP A 209 -13.81 -9.34 16.15
N ILE A 210 -14.68 -8.72 15.34
CA ILE A 210 -14.28 -7.72 14.34
C ILE A 210 -14.39 -6.30 14.90
N GLU A 211 -13.52 -5.43 14.41
CA GLU A 211 -13.59 -3.97 14.59
C GLU A 211 -13.50 -3.26 13.24
N VAL A 212 -14.21 -2.13 13.13
CA VAL A 212 -14.17 -1.26 11.94
C VAL A 212 -13.13 -0.18 12.19
N LEU A 213 -12.11 -0.15 11.33
CA LEU A 213 -11.04 0.84 11.38
C LEU A 213 -10.84 1.46 10.01
N TYR A 214 -10.02 2.51 9.95
CA TYR A 214 -9.78 3.21 8.71
C TYR A 214 -8.35 3.73 8.56
N LEU A 215 -7.85 3.67 7.33
CA LEU A 215 -6.65 4.38 6.90
C LEU A 215 -7.07 5.67 6.20
N TYR A 216 -6.36 6.76 6.45
CA TYR A 216 -6.69 8.05 5.90
C TYR A 216 -5.43 8.79 5.40
N PRO A 217 -5.56 9.68 4.41
CA PRO A 217 -4.44 10.45 3.90
C PRO A 217 -3.87 11.39 4.97
N GLN A 218 -2.56 11.58 4.91
CA GLN A 218 -1.85 12.63 5.62
C GLN A 218 -1.51 13.77 4.65
N GLN A 219 -1.14 14.94 5.16
CA GLN A 219 -0.69 16.06 4.31
C GLN A 219 0.38 15.62 3.28
N ALA A 220 1.33 14.78 3.70
CA ALA A 220 2.38 14.28 2.84
C ALA A 220 1.87 13.31 1.75
N SER A 221 0.93 12.42 2.05
CA SER A 221 0.36 11.54 1.02
C SER A 221 -0.59 12.29 0.09
N TRP A 222 -1.22 13.36 0.60
CA TRP A 222 -2.09 14.22 -0.17
C TRP A 222 -1.35 14.89 -1.33
N THR A 223 -0.11 15.34 -1.14
CA THR A 223 0.68 15.91 -2.26
C THR A 223 1.04 14.87 -3.33
N HIS A 224 0.96 13.57 -2.99
CA HIS A 224 1.21 12.45 -3.90
C HIS A 224 -0.08 11.82 -4.45
N GLY A 225 -1.23 12.47 -4.28
CA GLY A 225 -2.50 12.06 -4.90
C GLY A 225 -3.39 11.16 -4.04
N ASP A 226 -3.03 10.89 -2.78
CA ASP A 226 -3.91 10.15 -1.89
C ASP A 226 -5.14 11.00 -1.51
N ARG A 227 -6.31 10.57 -1.97
CA ARG A 227 -7.59 11.29 -1.86
C ARG A 227 -8.71 10.38 -1.36
N SER A 228 -8.40 9.37 -0.56
CA SER A 228 -9.44 8.46 -0.08
C SER A 228 -9.19 7.92 1.32
N VAL A 229 -10.27 7.72 2.06
CA VAL A 229 -10.29 6.92 3.29
C VAL A 229 -10.51 5.45 2.91
N LYS A 230 -9.77 4.53 3.54
CA LYS A 230 -9.90 3.09 3.29
C LYS A 230 -10.46 2.47 4.56
N CYS A 231 -11.68 1.99 4.48
CA CYS A 231 -12.37 1.33 5.58
C CYS A 231 -12.01 -0.15 5.56
N TYR A 232 -11.61 -0.69 6.70
CA TYR A 232 -11.21 -2.08 6.81
C TYR A 232 -11.67 -2.71 8.12
N PHE A 233 -11.91 -4.01 8.05
CA PHE A 233 -12.12 -4.84 9.22
C PHE A 233 -10.77 -5.31 9.75
N ALA A 234 -10.64 -5.34 11.07
CA ALA A 234 -9.55 -6.02 11.77
C ALA A 234 -10.13 -6.88 12.90
N ASN A 235 -9.31 -7.76 13.47
CA ASN A 235 -9.71 -8.48 14.67
C ASN A 235 -9.53 -7.58 15.91
N ALA A 236 -10.55 -7.46 16.74
CA ALA A 236 -10.58 -6.61 17.93
C ALA A 236 -9.53 -7.00 19.00
N THR A 237 -9.00 -8.23 18.95
CA THR A 237 -7.93 -8.69 19.85
C THR A 237 -6.53 -8.56 19.23
N GLY A 238 -6.44 -8.16 17.96
CA GLY A 238 -5.20 -8.16 17.17
C GLY A 238 -4.78 -9.54 16.66
N ALA A 239 -5.64 -10.56 16.79
CA ALA A 239 -5.38 -11.88 16.22
C ALA A 239 -5.41 -11.85 14.67
N LYS A 240 -4.65 -12.74 14.04
CA LYS A 240 -4.68 -12.89 12.57
C LYS A 240 -6.04 -13.44 12.11
N MET A 241 -6.55 -12.86 11.04
CA MET A 241 -7.77 -13.29 10.35
C MET A 241 -7.43 -14.21 9.19
N THR A 242 -8.38 -15.03 8.75
CA THR A 242 -8.23 -15.91 7.57
C THR A 242 -9.58 -16.03 6.86
N GLY A 243 -9.59 -15.87 5.54
CA GLY A 243 -10.81 -15.72 4.74
C GLY A 243 -11.32 -14.27 4.70
N HIS A 244 -12.44 -14.06 4.00
CA HIS A 244 -13.13 -12.77 3.95
C HIS A 244 -14.14 -12.66 5.11
N VAL A 245 -14.25 -11.49 5.71
CA VAL A 245 -15.14 -11.20 6.86
C VAL A 245 -16.59 -11.48 6.53
N LYS A 246 -17.06 -11.10 5.34
CA LYS A 246 -18.45 -11.38 4.92
C LYS A 246 -18.83 -12.86 5.01
N ASP A 247 -17.85 -13.76 4.88
CA ASP A 247 -18.04 -15.20 4.86
C ASP A 247 -17.95 -15.83 6.27
N THR A 248 -17.61 -15.06 7.31
CA THR A 248 -17.45 -15.54 8.70
C THR A 248 -18.68 -15.32 9.58
N GLY A 249 -19.71 -14.66 9.05
CA GLY A 249 -20.93 -14.36 9.80
C GLY A 249 -21.64 -15.64 10.26
N VAL A 250 -22.16 -15.62 11.49
CA VAL A 250 -23.01 -16.67 12.05
C VAL A 250 -24.33 -16.07 12.53
N PRO A 251 -25.48 -16.75 12.43
CA PRO A 251 -26.74 -16.19 12.94
C PRO A 251 -26.64 -15.85 14.43
N TYR A 252 -27.26 -14.74 14.86
CA TYR A 252 -27.31 -14.39 16.28
C TYR A 252 -27.96 -15.52 17.10
N ASN A 253 -27.36 -15.84 18.24
CA ASN A 253 -27.99 -16.70 19.22
C ASN A 253 -29.13 -15.94 19.96
N ALA A 254 -29.90 -16.65 20.78
CA ALA A 254 -31.06 -16.09 21.47
C ALA A 254 -30.69 -14.91 22.39
N ASP A 255 -29.59 -15.01 23.14
CA ASP A 255 -29.15 -13.96 24.08
C ASP A 255 -28.62 -12.73 23.33
N GLN A 256 -27.83 -12.95 22.28
CA GLN A 256 -27.34 -11.90 21.39
C GLN A 256 -28.50 -11.12 20.76
N LYS A 257 -29.46 -11.85 20.17
CA LYS A 257 -30.63 -11.22 19.56
C LYS A 257 -31.45 -10.45 20.59
N ARG A 258 -31.68 -11.05 21.76
CA ARG A 258 -32.42 -10.42 22.85
C ARG A 258 -31.78 -9.10 23.30
N TYR A 259 -30.46 -9.06 23.44
CA TYR A 259 -29.74 -7.83 23.79
C TYR A 259 -29.87 -6.77 22.68
N LEU A 260 -29.63 -7.16 21.42
CA LEU A 260 -29.73 -6.23 20.29
C LEU A 260 -31.15 -5.66 20.12
N ASP A 261 -32.17 -6.50 20.28
CA ASP A 261 -33.57 -6.06 20.23
C ASP A 261 -33.92 -5.10 21.38
N ALA A 262 -33.27 -5.25 22.54
CA ALA A 262 -33.52 -4.39 23.70
C ALA A 262 -32.95 -2.97 23.52
N VAL A 263 -31.77 -2.84 22.91
CA VAL A 263 -31.06 -1.55 22.78
C VAL A 263 -31.38 -0.80 21.48
N ALA A 264 -31.82 -1.51 20.42
CA ALA A 264 -32.08 -0.91 19.11
C ALA A 264 -33.05 0.28 19.10
N PRO A 265 -34.16 0.28 19.89
CA PRO A 265 -35.06 1.43 19.93
C PRO A 265 -34.40 2.71 20.45
N TYR A 266 -33.52 2.61 21.44
CA TYR A 266 -32.83 3.77 22.00
C TYR A 266 -31.75 4.31 21.07
N ASN A 267 -31.01 3.43 20.38
CA ASN A 267 -30.06 3.87 19.34
C ASN A 267 -30.73 4.77 18.28
N LYS A 268 -31.98 4.46 17.91
CA LYS A 268 -32.76 5.30 16.99
C LYS A 268 -33.13 6.66 17.57
N ILE A 269 -33.33 6.76 18.88
CA ILE A 269 -33.56 8.05 19.56
C ILE A 269 -32.29 8.91 19.45
N VAL A 270 -31.12 8.34 19.72
CA VAL A 270 -29.83 9.03 19.58
C VAL A 270 -29.62 9.53 18.15
N ASP A 271 -29.90 8.69 17.14
CA ASP A 271 -29.82 9.10 15.73
C ASP A 271 -30.76 10.27 15.40
N GLU A 272 -31.97 10.30 15.99
CA GLU A 272 -32.92 11.39 15.78
C GLU A 272 -32.49 12.69 16.47
N GLU A 273 -31.86 12.59 17.64
CA GLU A 273 -31.31 13.71 18.42
C GLU A 273 -30.19 14.42 17.65
N GLU A 274 -29.26 13.66 17.05
CA GLU A 274 -28.18 14.22 16.21
C GLU A 274 -28.70 15.04 15.01
N ASN A 275 -29.96 14.83 14.61
CA ASN A 275 -30.58 15.51 13.48
C ASN A 275 -31.56 16.62 13.90
N ALA A 276 -31.76 16.86 15.19
CA ALA A 276 -32.59 17.95 15.67
C ALA A 276 -31.88 19.29 15.44
N GLU A 277 -32.56 20.26 14.82
CA GLU A 277 -31.99 21.59 14.53
C GLU A 277 -32.61 22.69 15.40
N THR A 278 -33.67 22.38 16.12
CA THR A 278 -34.43 23.32 16.93
C THR A 278 -34.72 22.78 18.31
N PHE A 279 -34.80 23.67 19.30
CA PHE A 279 -35.24 23.35 20.66
C PHE A 279 -36.53 22.51 20.70
N ALA A 280 -37.52 22.81 19.85
CA ALA A 280 -38.77 22.08 19.84
C ALA A 280 -38.63 20.64 19.34
N GLU A 281 -37.74 20.39 18.37
CA GLU A 281 -37.45 19.05 17.85
C GLU A 281 -36.65 18.25 18.88
N GLU A 282 -35.60 18.84 19.46
CA GLU A 282 -34.77 18.20 20.47
C GLU A 282 -35.56 17.87 21.74
N HIS A 283 -36.38 18.81 22.21
CA HIS A 283 -37.29 18.56 23.33
C HIS A 283 -38.30 17.44 23.01
N ASP A 284 -38.84 17.34 21.78
CA ASP A 284 -39.72 16.24 21.40
C ASP A 284 -38.99 14.88 21.41
N VAL A 285 -37.75 14.83 20.92
CA VAL A 285 -36.89 13.64 21.01
C VAL A 285 -36.65 13.26 22.47
N ALA A 286 -36.32 14.22 23.34
CA ALA A 286 -36.11 14.00 24.76
C ALA A 286 -37.37 13.47 25.47
N VAL A 287 -38.57 13.98 25.13
CA VAL A 287 -39.83 13.45 25.66
C VAL A 287 -40.08 12.00 25.21
N ARG A 288 -39.78 11.68 23.94
CA ARG A 288 -39.96 10.33 23.39
C ARG A 288 -38.90 9.34 23.89
N SER A 289 -37.73 9.81 24.33
CA SER A 289 -36.66 8.95 24.86
C SER A 289 -37.05 8.29 26.19
N VAL A 290 -37.77 8.99 27.06
CA VAL A 290 -38.14 8.49 28.41
C VAL A 290 -38.81 7.11 28.39
N PRO A 291 -39.92 6.88 27.67
CA PRO A 291 -40.54 5.55 27.62
C PRO A 291 -39.66 4.50 26.91
N VAL A 292 -38.76 4.92 26.01
CA VAL A 292 -37.84 4.01 25.31
C VAL A 292 -36.75 3.50 26.26
N VAL A 293 -36.13 4.38 27.04
CA VAL A 293 -35.14 3.99 28.06
C VAL A 293 -35.79 3.09 29.13
N GLN A 294 -37.04 3.39 29.54
CA GLN A 294 -37.80 2.51 30.44
C GLN A 294 -38.01 1.11 29.87
N GLN A 295 -38.35 1.01 28.58
CA GLN A 295 -38.52 -0.26 27.89
C GLN A 295 -37.21 -1.04 27.81
N GLU A 296 -36.10 -0.37 27.50
CA GLU A 296 -34.76 -0.98 27.45
C GLU A 296 -34.38 -1.55 28.82
N ILE A 297 -34.51 -0.76 29.89
CA ILE A 297 -34.24 -1.21 31.27
C ILE A 297 -35.06 -2.46 31.61
N ALA A 298 -36.37 -2.45 31.29
CA ALA A 298 -37.25 -3.59 31.57
C ALA A 298 -36.83 -4.84 30.77
N ALA A 299 -36.46 -4.69 29.51
CA ALA A 299 -36.01 -5.79 28.65
C ALA A 299 -34.69 -6.41 29.14
N LEU A 300 -33.75 -5.56 29.56
CA LEU A 300 -32.49 -5.97 30.18
C LEU A 300 -32.72 -6.68 31.52
N GLN A 301 -33.68 -6.24 32.34
CA GLN A 301 -33.99 -6.85 33.63
C GLN A 301 -34.78 -8.18 33.53
N ALA A 302 -35.46 -8.46 32.41
CA ALA A 302 -36.34 -9.63 32.24
C ALA A 302 -35.59 -11.00 32.17
N GLY A 303 -34.40 -11.11 32.76
CA GLY A 303 -33.50 -12.26 32.76
C GLY A 303 -34.12 -13.62 33.17
N PRO A 304 -33.33 -14.70 33.10
CA PRO A 304 -31.89 -14.67 33.32
C PRO A 304 -31.06 -14.39 32.05
N TRP A 305 -29.88 -13.82 32.23
CA TRP A 305 -28.79 -13.82 31.25
C TRP A 305 -27.78 -14.92 31.56
N PRO A 306 -26.93 -15.33 30.61
CA PRO A 306 -25.80 -16.19 30.91
C PRO A 306 -24.97 -15.65 32.07
N ALA A 307 -24.47 -16.54 32.94
CA ALA A 307 -23.74 -16.13 34.15
C ALA A 307 -22.51 -15.24 33.87
N ALA A 308 -21.88 -15.41 32.70
CA ALA A 308 -20.76 -14.57 32.24
C ALA A 308 -21.18 -13.15 31.82
N VAL A 309 -22.46 -12.96 31.45
CA VAL A 309 -23.00 -11.71 30.89
C VAL A 309 -23.75 -10.90 31.96
N GLN A 310 -24.41 -11.57 32.90
CA GLN A 310 -25.26 -10.94 33.93
C GLN A 310 -24.57 -9.77 34.67
N PRO A 311 -23.30 -9.86 35.14
CA PRO A 311 -22.68 -8.76 35.85
C PRO A 311 -22.52 -7.49 35.01
N SER A 312 -22.32 -7.62 33.69
CA SER A 312 -22.24 -6.48 32.77
C SER A 312 -23.62 -5.88 32.52
N VAL A 313 -24.66 -6.72 32.42
CA VAL A 313 -26.05 -6.27 32.27
C VAL A 313 -26.52 -5.51 33.51
N ASP A 314 -26.20 -6.00 34.70
CA ASP A 314 -26.59 -5.32 35.95
C ASP A 314 -26.00 -3.91 36.04
N LYS A 315 -24.74 -3.73 35.59
CA LYS A 315 -24.11 -2.41 35.49
C LYS A 315 -24.76 -1.52 34.45
N LEU A 316 -25.06 -2.08 33.26
CA LEU A 316 -25.74 -1.33 32.20
C LEU A 316 -27.11 -0.85 32.68
N VAL A 317 -27.88 -1.71 33.35
CA VAL A 317 -29.18 -1.33 33.95
C VAL A 317 -29.03 -0.20 34.95
N ALA A 318 -27.98 -0.20 35.79
CA ALA A 318 -27.73 0.87 36.74
C ALA A 318 -27.39 2.21 36.05
N ALA A 319 -26.58 2.18 34.98
CA ALA A 319 -26.28 3.36 34.17
C ALA A 319 -27.55 3.91 33.48
N LYS A 320 -28.31 3.03 32.82
CA LYS A 320 -29.60 3.39 32.18
C LYS A 320 -30.63 3.97 33.16
N GLN A 321 -30.60 3.57 34.43
CA GLN A 321 -31.44 4.17 35.46
C GLN A 321 -31.04 5.62 35.80
N GLN A 322 -29.74 5.95 35.73
CA GLN A 322 -29.25 7.32 35.90
C GLN A 322 -29.65 8.15 34.67
N GLU A 323 -29.35 7.67 33.47
CA GLU A 323 -29.76 8.30 32.22
C GLU A 323 -31.27 8.55 32.16
N LEU A 324 -32.10 7.59 32.61
CA LEU A 324 -33.55 7.78 32.67
C LEU A 324 -33.96 8.99 33.53
N ALA A 325 -33.27 9.23 34.65
CA ALA A 325 -33.56 10.37 35.51
C ALA A 325 -33.20 11.70 34.82
N ASP A 326 -32.11 11.71 34.06
CA ASP A 326 -31.64 12.88 33.31
C ASP A 326 -32.54 13.16 32.11
N ARG A 327 -32.92 12.13 31.35
CA ARG A 327 -33.91 12.22 30.27
C ARG A 327 -35.29 12.69 30.77
N GLN A 328 -35.68 12.33 32.01
CA GLN A 328 -36.89 12.88 32.64
C GLN A 328 -36.76 14.37 32.99
N ARG A 329 -35.57 14.86 33.35
CA ARG A 329 -35.31 16.29 33.52
C ARG A 329 -35.38 17.01 32.18
N ALA A 330 -34.73 16.47 31.15
CA ALA A 330 -34.76 17.00 29.79
C ALA A 330 -36.20 17.11 29.25
N ALA A 331 -37.01 16.07 29.41
CA ALA A 331 -38.42 16.07 29.03
C ALA A 331 -39.31 17.04 29.81
N ALA A 332 -38.84 17.56 30.95
CA ALA A 332 -39.52 18.55 31.78
C ALA A 332 -38.97 19.98 31.61
N ALA A 333 -37.91 20.14 30.80
CA ALA A 333 -37.29 21.44 30.54
C ALA A 333 -38.26 22.39 29.83
N THR A 334 -38.17 23.68 30.15
CA THR A 334 -39.04 24.71 29.55
C THR A 334 -38.28 25.70 28.67
N ASP A 335 -36.98 25.52 28.57
CA ASP A 335 -36.01 26.38 27.91
C ASP A 335 -34.80 25.55 27.47
N GLU A 336 -34.05 26.11 26.51
CA GLU A 336 -32.91 25.48 25.84
C GLU A 336 -31.78 25.16 26.82
N ASP A 337 -31.35 26.13 27.63
CA ASP A 337 -30.28 25.92 28.62
C ASP A 337 -30.57 24.72 29.56
N SER A 338 -31.80 24.62 30.07
CA SER A 338 -32.18 23.51 30.97
C SER A 338 -32.30 22.16 30.25
N LEU A 339 -32.63 22.16 28.96
CA LEU A 339 -32.68 20.97 28.12
C LEU A 339 -31.27 20.46 27.88
N ASP A 340 -30.39 21.33 27.40
CA ASP A 340 -28.99 21.03 27.07
C ASP A 340 -28.23 20.51 28.30
N ASP A 341 -28.33 21.20 29.44
CA ASP A 341 -27.70 20.76 30.70
C ASP A 341 -28.16 19.34 31.11
N ALA A 342 -29.43 19.02 30.89
CA ALA A 342 -29.98 17.70 31.23
C ALA A 342 -29.58 16.62 30.22
N LEU A 343 -29.42 16.96 28.94
CA LEU A 343 -28.93 16.04 27.91
C LEU A 343 -27.43 15.77 28.06
N ASP A 344 -26.63 16.77 28.40
CA ASP A 344 -25.20 16.61 28.73
C ASP A 344 -25.00 15.66 29.93
N ASP A 345 -25.85 15.79 30.95
CA ASP A 345 -25.87 14.85 32.08
C ASP A 345 -26.29 13.45 31.63
N ALA A 346 -27.29 13.33 30.75
CA ALA A 346 -27.76 12.04 30.23
C ALA A 346 -26.67 11.33 29.42
N ASP A 347 -25.94 12.05 28.56
CA ASP A 347 -24.81 11.55 27.78
C ASP A 347 -23.67 11.06 28.68
N SER A 348 -23.43 11.75 29.79
CA SER A 348 -22.46 11.33 30.80
C SER A 348 -22.85 10.01 31.51
N HIS A 349 -24.13 9.64 31.46
CA HIS A 349 -24.69 8.42 32.05
C HIS A 349 -25.23 7.42 31.02
N ASP A 350 -24.87 7.56 29.74
CA ASP A 350 -25.41 6.77 28.61
C ASP A 350 -25.18 5.25 28.71
N GLY A 351 -24.27 4.84 29.59
CA GLY A 351 -23.91 3.45 29.81
C GLY A 351 -23.10 2.83 28.67
N SER A 352 -22.46 3.64 27.82
CA SER A 352 -21.67 3.19 26.66
C SER A 352 -20.55 2.22 27.05
N VAL A 353 -19.87 2.48 28.17
CA VAL A 353 -18.82 1.61 28.72
C VAL A 353 -19.39 0.24 29.13
N GLU A 354 -20.53 0.24 29.81
CA GLU A 354 -21.24 -0.95 30.25
C GLU A 354 -21.81 -1.73 29.06
N ALA A 355 -22.39 -1.04 28.08
CA ALA A 355 -22.90 -1.62 26.85
C ALA A 355 -21.79 -2.35 26.08
N LYS A 356 -20.60 -1.73 25.95
CA LYS A 356 -19.42 -2.38 25.36
C LYS A 356 -19.00 -3.63 26.13
N ALA A 357 -19.10 -3.62 27.46
CA ALA A 357 -18.81 -4.79 28.29
C ALA A 357 -19.84 -5.93 28.08
N VAL A 358 -21.13 -5.60 27.92
CA VAL A 358 -22.17 -6.59 27.56
C VAL A 358 -21.92 -7.18 26.18
N ARG A 359 -21.62 -6.34 25.18
CA ARG A 359 -21.30 -6.78 23.81
C ARG A 359 -20.09 -7.70 23.77
N THR A 360 -19.03 -7.35 24.50
CA THR A 360 -17.84 -8.19 24.65
C THR A 360 -18.19 -9.55 25.26
N ALA A 361 -18.98 -9.57 26.34
CA ALA A 361 -19.39 -10.82 27.00
C ALA A 361 -20.32 -11.69 26.13
N LEU A 362 -21.05 -11.08 25.19
CA LEU A 362 -21.90 -11.75 24.20
C LEU A 362 -21.18 -12.08 22.89
N HIS A 363 -19.88 -11.79 22.76
CA HIS A 363 -19.11 -11.92 21.51
C HIS A 363 -19.77 -11.20 20.33
N LEU A 364 -20.32 -10.01 20.59
CA LEU A 364 -20.82 -9.08 19.59
C LEU A 364 -19.70 -8.09 19.19
N PRO A 365 -19.74 -7.52 17.98
CA PRO A 365 -18.85 -6.41 17.59
C PRO A 365 -18.91 -5.26 18.59
N ALA A 366 -17.88 -4.41 18.67
CA ALA A 366 -17.75 -3.39 19.73
C ALA A 366 -18.94 -2.41 19.85
N GLY A 367 -19.75 -2.26 18.79
CA GLY A 367 -20.90 -1.35 18.78
C GLY A 367 -20.49 0.04 18.33
#